data_AF-G2IG98-F1
#
_entry.id   AF-G2IG98-F1
#
_cell.length_a   1.000
_cell.length_b   1.000
_cell.length_c   1.000
_cell.angle_alpha   90.00
_cell.angle_beta   90.00
_cell.angle_gamma   90.00
#
_symmetry.space_group_name_H-M   'P 1'
#
loop_
_entity.id
_entity.type
_entity.pdbx_description
1 polymer ?
#
loop_
_entity_poly.entity_id
_entity_poly.type
_entity_poly.pdbx_seq_one_letter_code
_entity_poly.pdbx_strand_id
1 'polypeptide(L)'
;MELSIDVLNSKLNFLYILVDGISKHINVNFDFFTFVINNNLTCTDIVLITKALTIMNYRRAGLLDKNIREFNGDDRLSGILVNKDPSFSEFDKFLLSINLNVNAKELLSSLINQKIGSNICEFLLEDGE
;
A
#
# COMPACT_ATOMS: atom_id res chain seq x y z
N MET A 1 -24.20 -8.93 21.58
CA MET A 1 -23.07 -8.96 20.62
C MET A 1 -22.76 -7.57 20.06
N GLU A 2 -23.72 -6.62 20.07
CA GLU A 2 -23.50 -5.21 19.69
C GLU A 2 -22.52 -4.46 20.62
N LEU A 3 -22.64 -4.63 21.94
CA LEU A 3 -21.75 -4.02 22.95
C LEU A 3 -20.25 -4.24 22.71
N SER A 4 -19.83 -5.38 22.14
CA SER A 4 -18.40 -5.64 21.87
C SER A 4 -17.89 -4.89 20.64
N ILE A 5 -18.73 -4.72 19.62
CA ILE A 5 -18.38 -4.00 18.39
C ILE A 5 -18.35 -2.49 18.65
N ASP A 6 -19.31 -1.98 19.42
CA ASP A 6 -19.35 -0.56 19.80
C ASP A 6 -18.13 -0.15 20.62
N VAL A 7 -17.68 -1.01 21.54
CA VAL A 7 -16.45 -0.79 22.31
C VAL A 7 -15.22 -0.83 21.40
N LEU A 8 -15.20 -1.70 20.39
CA LEU A 8 -14.09 -1.77 19.42
C LEU A 8 -14.02 -0.52 18.54
N ASN A 9 -15.16 -0.08 18.01
CA ASN A 9 -15.30 1.15 17.23
C ASN A 9 -14.88 2.38 18.06
N SER A 10 -15.32 2.44 19.33
CA SER A 10 -14.92 3.52 20.24
C SER A 10 -13.40 3.55 20.48
N LYS A 11 -12.77 2.38 20.62
CA LYS A 11 -11.29 2.27 20.75
C LYS A 11 -10.57 2.67 19.48
N LEU A 12 -11.07 2.29 18.30
CA LEU A 12 -10.54 2.71 17.00
C LEU A 12 -10.61 4.23 16.84
N ASN A 13 -11.74 4.85 17.14
CA ASN A 13 -11.90 6.31 17.11
C ASN A 13 -10.93 7.01 18.07
N PHE A 14 -10.72 6.46 19.26
CA PHE A 14 -9.73 6.98 20.20
C PHE A 14 -8.30 6.89 19.65
N LEU A 15 -7.94 5.77 19.01
CA LEU A 15 -6.64 5.62 18.34
C LEU A 15 -6.47 6.64 17.21
N TYR A 16 -7.50 6.91 16.41
CA TYR A 16 -7.48 7.98 15.40
C TYR A 16 -7.19 9.35 16.01
N ILE A 17 -7.89 9.71 17.08
CA ILE A 17 -7.71 11.00 17.76
C ILE A 17 -6.28 11.11 18.31
N LEU A 18 -5.74 10.02 18.87
CA LEU A 18 -4.35 9.99 19.33
C LEU A 18 -3.36 10.13 18.18
N VAL A 19 -3.55 9.40 17.08
CA VAL A 19 -2.68 9.47 15.90
C VAL A 19 -2.68 10.88 15.30
N ASP A 20 -3.85 11.50 15.14
CA ASP A 20 -3.98 12.88 14.64
C ASP A 20 -3.38 13.90 15.61
N GLY A 21 -3.63 13.76 16.91
CA GLY A 21 -3.06 14.62 17.95
C GLY A 21 -1.53 14.53 18.02
N ILE A 22 -0.99 13.31 17.99
CA ILE A 22 0.46 13.05 17.95
C ILE A 22 1.03 13.61 16.65
N SER A 23 0.43 13.31 15.50
CA SER A 23 0.85 13.84 14.19
C SER A 23 1.06 15.35 14.22
N LYS A 24 0.07 16.09 14.75
CA LYS A 24 0.10 17.55 14.90
C LYS A 24 1.17 18.04 15.87
N HIS A 25 1.39 17.34 16.98
CA HIS A 25 2.32 17.76 18.03
C HIS A 25 3.79 17.42 17.75
N ILE A 26 4.07 16.26 17.15
CA ILE A 26 5.44 15.81 16.85
C ILE A 26 5.80 15.90 15.37
N ASN A 27 4.92 16.47 14.54
CA ASN A 27 5.09 16.62 13.09
C ASN A 27 5.45 15.29 12.39
N VAL A 28 4.77 14.21 12.77
CA VAL A 28 4.94 12.88 12.16
C VAL A 28 3.77 12.61 11.23
N ASN A 29 4.05 12.32 9.97
CA ASN A 29 3.04 12.02 8.97
C ASN A 29 2.48 10.60 9.16
N PHE A 30 1.15 10.47 9.27
CA PHE A 30 0.46 9.18 9.39
C PHE A 30 -0.52 8.91 8.22
N ASP A 31 -0.31 9.53 7.06
CA ASP A 31 -1.24 9.50 5.91
C ASP A 31 -1.56 8.08 5.41
N PHE A 32 -0.55 7.23 5.18
CA PHE A 32 -0.80 5.83 4.76
C PHE A 32 -1.51 5.01 5.85
N PHE A 33 -1.25 5.25 7.14
CA PHE A 33 -1.98 4.56 8.20
C PHE A 33 -3.43 5.04 8.28
N THR A 34 -3.66 6.33 8.13
CA THR A 34 -5.02 6.89 7.98
C THR A 34 -5.72 6.32 6.77
N PHE A 35 -5.04 6.18 5.63
CA PHE A 35 -5.56 5.55 4.42
C PHE A 35 -5.95 4.09 4.66
N VAL A 36 -5.08 3.31 5.31
CA VAL A 36 -5.32 1.90 5.69
C VAL A 36 -6.60 1.78 6.50
N ILE A 37 -6.78 2.60 7.53
CA ILE A 37 -7.95 2.48 8.40
C ILE A 37 -9.21 2.97 7.69
N ASN A 38 -9.14 4.09 6.95
CA ASN A 38 -10.29 4.62 6.20
C ASN A 38 -10.80 3.66 5.12
N ASN A 39 -9.90 2.86 4.54
CA ASN A 39 -10.24 1.87 3.51
C ASN A 39 -10.39 0.45 4.08
N ASN A 40 -10.37 0.28 5.41
CA ASN A 40 -10.47 -1.02 6.09
C ASN A 40 -9.49 -2.08 5.56
N LEU A 41 -8.26 -1.67 5.22
CA LEU A 41 -7.26 -2.59 4.70
C LEU A 41 -6.80 -3.57 5.79
N THR A 42 -6.72 -4.85 5.43
CA THR A 42 -6.18 -5.89 6.31
C THR A 42 -4.65 -5.91 6.28
N CYS A 43 -4.04 -6.58 7.25
CA CYS A 43 -2.59 -6.82 7.20
C CYS A 43 -2.17 -7.56 5.92
N THR A 44 -3.01 -8.46 5.41
CA THR A 44 -2.73 -9.19 4.16
C THR A 44 -2.69 -8.23 2.98
N ASP A 45 -3.60 -7.26 2.91
CA ASP A 45 -3.64 -6.26 1.85
C ASP A 45 -2.38 -5.38 1.86
N ILE A 46 -1.97 -4.93 3.04
CA ILE A 46 -0.74 -4.15 3.23
C ILE A 46 0.49 -4.95 2.76
N VAL A 47 0.56 -6.24 3.12
CA VAL A 47 1.65 -7.13 2.69
C VAL A 47 1.65 -7.31 1.17
N LEU A 48 0.49 -7.48 0.55
CA LEU A 48 0.39 -7.62 -0.90
C LEU A 48 0.79 -6.33 -1.63
N ILE A 49 0.32 -5.17 -1.18
CA ILE A 49 0.68 -3.86 -1.73
C ILE A 49 2.20 -3.65 -1.65
N THR A 50 2.79 -3.88 -0.48
CA THR A 50 4.23 -3.68 -0.26
C THR A 50 5.06 -4.65 -1.11
N LYS A 51 4.70 -5.94 -1.16
CA LYS A 51 5.36 -6.91 -2.06
C LYS A 51 5.25 -6.51 -3.52
N ALA A 52 4.09 -6.03 -3.96
CA ALA A 52 3.90 -5.61 -5.34
C ALA A 52 4.80 -4.42 -5.71
N LEU A 53 4.86 -3.41 -4.84
CA LEU A 53 5.75 -2.26 -5.02
C LEU A 53 7.22 -2.69 -5.02
N THR A 54 7.61 -3.65 -4.17
CA THR A 54 8.97 -4.21 -4.19
C THR A 54 9.27 -4.93 -5.51
N ILE A 55 8.36 -5.77 -6.01
CA ILE A 55 8.50 -6.46 -7.30
C ILE A 55 8.67 -5.45 -8.43
N MET A 56 7.81 -4.42 -8.47
CA MET A 56 7.87 -3.36 -9.48
C MET A 56 9.19 -2.59 -9.40
N ASN A 57 9.67 -2.26 -8.19
CA ASN A 57 10.96 -1.62 -8.01
C ASN A 57 12.13 -2.50 -8.50
N TYR A 58 12.09 -3.81 -8.22
CA TYR A 58 13.10 -4.74 -8.73
C TYR A 58 13.06 -4.89 -10.25
N ARG A 59 11.88 -4.85 -10.87
CA ARG A 59 11.74 -4.85 -12.34
C ARG A 59 12.41 -3.62 -12.95
N ARG A 60 12.06 -2.43 -12.44
CA ARG A 60 12.65 -1.15 -12.89
C ARG A 60 14.18 -1.14 -12.73
N ALA A 61 14.70 -1.77 -11.68
CA ALA A 61 16.14 -1.86 -11.44
C ALA A 61 16.84 -2.97 -12.24
N GLY A 62 16.12 -3.81 -13.01
CA GLY A 62 16.69 -4.98 -13.69
C GLY A 62 17.18 -6.06 -12.73
N LEU A 63 16.62 -6.14 -11.53
CA LEU A 63 17.03 -7.04 -10.44
C LEU A 63 16.03 -8.18 -10.17
N LEU A 64 14.88 -8.21 -10.85
CA LEU A 64 13.80 -9.16 -10.54
C LEU A 64 14.31 -10.61 -10.49
N ASP A 65 14.98 -11.09 -11.55
CA ASP A 65 15.44 -12.48 -11.69
C ASP A 65 16.29 -12.99 -10.51
N LYS A 66 17.04 -12.09 -9.85
CA LYS A 66 17.89 -12.43 -8.70
C LYS A 66 17.08 -12.62 -7.41
N ASN A 67 15.92 -11.96 -7.32
CA ASN A 67 15.10 -11.87 -6.10
C ASN A 67 13.73 -12.56 -6.22
N ILE A 68 13.41 -13.19 -7.37
CA ILE A 68 12.14 -13.88 -7.61
C ILE A 68 11.77 -14.90 -6.51
N ARG A 69 12.76 -15.57 -5.90
CA ARG A 69 12.52 -16.61 -4.88
C ARG A 69 11.72 -16.09 -3.67
N GLU A 70 11.84 -14.81 -3.33
CA GLU A 70 11.12 -14.20 -2.19
C GLU A 70 9.62 -13.99 -2.48
N PHE A 71 9.23 -14.05 -3.75
CA PHE A 71 7.85 -13.79 -4.20
C PHE A 71 7.17 -15.03 -4.79
N ASN A 72 7.92 -16.11 -5.02
CA ASN A 72 7.37 -17.37 -5.50
C ASN A 72 6.43 -18.01 -4.46
N GLY A 73 5.26 -18.44 -4.91
CA GLY A 73 4.30 -19.20 -4.11
C GLY A 73 3.04 -18.43 -3.67
N ASP A 74 2.89 -17.17 -4.06
CA ASP A 74 1.63 -16.43 -3.91
C ASP A 74 1.06 -16.09 -5.30
N ASP A 75 0.05 -16.86 -5.74
CA ASP A 75 -0.54 -16.74 -7.08
C ASP A 75 -1.12 -15.35 -7.36
N ARG A 76 -1.46 -14.59 -6.31
CA ARG A 76 -1.94 -13.21 -6.42
C ARG A 76 -0.89 -12.25 -6.99
N LEU A 77 0.40 -12.58 -6.86
CA LEU A 77 1.52 -11.77 -7.37
C LEU A 77 1.92 -12.16 -8.81
N SER A 78 1.35 -13.25 -9.36
CA SER A 78 1.75 -13.77 -10.68
C SER A 78 1.60 -12.73 -11.80
N GLY A 79 0.55 -11.91 -11.75
CA GLY A 79 0.27 -10.90 -12.77
C GLY A 79 1.30 -9.76 -12.86
N ILE A 80 2.10 -9.56 -11.81
CA ILE A 80 3.12 -8.50 -11.74
C ILE A 80 4.55 -9.04 -11.79
N LEU A 81 4.73 -10.37 -11.77
CA LEU A 81 6.02 -11.05 -11.94
C LEU A 81 6.36 -11.22 -13.43
N VAL A 82 6.51 -10.09 -14.13
CA VAL A 82 6.78 -10.05 -15.57
C VAL A 82 8.04 -9.25 -15.88
N ASN A 83 8.76 -9.62 -16.94
CA ASN A 83 10.00 -8.96 -17.34
C ASN A 83 9.73 -7.76 -18.27
N LYS A 84 9.20 -6.67 -17.69
CA LYS A 84 9.00 -5.37 -18.34
C LYS A 84 9.01 -4.26 -17.28
N ASP A 85 9.20 -3.01 -17.68
CA ASP A 85 9.05 -1.88 -16.75
C ASP A 85 7.64 -1.81 -16.16
N PRO A 86 7.49 -1.49 -14.87
CA PRO A 86 6.19 -1.35 -14.25
C PRO A 86 5.50 -0.06 -14.70
N SER A 87 4.18 -0.02 -14.62
CA SER A 87 3.38 1.16 -14.96
C SER A 87 2.27 1.40 -13.95
N PHE A 88 1.73 2.63 -13.89
CA PHE A 88 0.61 2.97 -13.02
C PHE A 88 -0.59 2.05 -13.27
N SER A 89 -0.95 1.89 -14.55
CA SER A 89 -2.09 1.05 -14.96
C SER A 89 -1.93 -0.39 -14.53
N GLU A 90 -0.71 -0.91 -14.50
CA GLU A 90 -0.44 -2.26 -14.00
C GLU A 90 -0.65 -2.36 -12.49
N PHE A 91 -0.20 -1.36 -11.73
CA PHE A 91 -0.41 -1.32 -10.28
C PHE A 91 -1.89 -1.22 -9.92
N ASP A 92 -2.64 -0.35 -10.61
CA ASP A 92 -4.08 -0.19 -10.42
C ASP A 92 -4.84 -1.50 -10.71
N LYS A 93 -4.50 -2.18 -11.83
CA LYS A 93 -5.06 -3.50 -12.15
C LYS A 93 -4.71 -4.57 -11.12
N PHE A 94 -3.50 -4.51 -10.55
CA PHE A 94 -3.10 -5.43 -9.50
C PHE A 94 -3.98 -5.26 -8.25
N LEU A 95 -4.22 -4.03 -7.79
CA LEU A 95 -5.11 -3.77 -6.65
C LEU A 95 -6.51 -4.36 -6.88
N LEU A 96 -7.08 -4.14 -8.07
CA LEU A 96 -8.37 -4.72 -8.44
C LEU A 96 -8.33 -6.25 -8.45
N SER A 97 -7.24 -6.87 -8.92
CA SER A 97 -7.11 -8.33 -8.98
C SER A 97 -7.09 -9.02 -7.61
N ILE A 98 -6.70 -8.31 -6.56
CA ILE A 98 -6.74 -8.78 -5.17
C ILE A 98 -7.99 -8.29 -4.42
N ASN A 99 -9.02 -7.83 -5.15
CA ASN A 99 -10.28 -7.29 -4.63
C ASN A 99 -10.12 -6.02 -3.77
N LEU A 100 -9.08 -5.22 -4.01
CA LEU A 100 -8.92 -3.90 -3.40
C LEU A 100 -9.39 -2.80 -4.34
N ASN A 101 -10.62 -2.34 -4.12
CA ASN A 101 -11.20 -1.21 -4.84
C ASN A 101 -10.91 0.10 -4.10
N VAL A 102 -9.65 0.53 -4.13
CA VAL A 102 -9.19 1.78 -3.51
C VAL A 102 -8.61 2.72 -4.57
N ASN A 103 -8.54 4.02 -4.27
CA ASN A 103 -7.89 4.97 -5.16
C ASN A 103 -6.37 4.76 -5.14
N ALA A 104 -5.81 4.23 -6.23
CA ALA A 104 -4.39 3.94 -6.36
C ALA A 104 -3.51 5.21 -6.25
N LYS A 105 -3.96 6.36 -6.77
CA LYS A 105 -3.21 7.62 -6.66
C LYS A 105 -3.13 8.08 -5.21
N GLU A 106 -4.23 8.04 -4.47
CA GLU A 106 -4.25 8.39 -3.05
C GLU A 106 -3.39 7.42 -2.21
N LEU A 107 -3.45 6.12 -2.51
CA LEU A 107 -2.59 5.13 -1.87
C LEU A 107 -1.11 5.45 -2.07
N LEU A 108 -0.66 5.65 -3.32
CA LEU A 108 0.74 5.96 -3.63
C LEU A 108 1.18 7.27 -2.98
N SER A 109 0.37 8.32 -3.05
CA SER A 109 0.64 9.60 -2.39
C SER A 109 0.78 9.46 -0.87
N SER A 110 -0.09 8.67 -0.24
CA SER A 110 -0.04 8.42 1.20
C SER A 110 1.25 7.70 1.62
N LEU A 111 1.75 6.78 0.78
CA LEU A 111 3.02 6.07 0.98
C LEU A 111 4.22 7.01 0.82
N ILE A 112 4.20 7.87 -0.21
CA ILE A 112 5.24 8.90 -0.44
C ILE A 112 5.36 9.83 0.75
N ASN A 113 4.22 10.32 1.24
CA ASN A 113 4.14 11.23 2.39
C ASN A 113 4.71 10.62 3.68
N GLN A 114 4.69 9.29 3.80
CA GLN A 114 5.32 8.55 4.89
C GLN A 114 6.73 8.03 4.58
N LYS A 115 7.29 8.36 3.41
CA LYS A 115 8.61 7.90 2.94
C LYS A 115 8.71 6.38 2.77
N ILE A 116 7.59 5.71 2.50
CA ILE A 116 7.55 4.28 2.23
C ILE A 116 7.63 4.06 0.72
N GLY A 117 8.76 3.54 0.25
CA GLY A 117 8.94 3.21 -1.17
C GLY A 117 8.82 4.42 -2.11
N SER A 118 9.10 5.65 -1.64
CA SER A 118 8.86 6.89 -2.39
C SER A 118 9.33 6.82 -3.84
N ASN A 119 10.54 6.32 -4.09
CA ASN A 119 11.11 6.26 -5.44
C ASN A 119 10.26 5.45 -6.45
N ILE A 120 9.62 4.35 -6.03
CA ILE A 120 8.77 3.56 -6.91
C ILE A 120 7.37 4.17 -6.99
N CYS A 121 6.85 4.70 -5.89
CA CYS A 121 5.54 5.36 -5.87
C CYS A 121 5.53 6.62 -6.75
N GLU A 122 6.55 7.47 -6.65
CA GLU A 122 6.73 8.67 -7.48
C GLU A 122 6.82 8.30 -8.95
N PHE A 123 7.65 7.31 -9.30
CA PHE A 123 7.77 6.82 -10.68
C PHE A 123 6.43 6.31 -11.25
N LEU A 124 5.66 5.56 -10.46
CA LEU A 124 4.35 5.08 -10.89
C LEU A 124 3.36 6.24 -11.02
N LEU A 125 3.43 7.29 -10.20
CA LEU A 125 2.56 8.45 -10.36
C LEU A 125 2.90 9.26 -11.61
N GLU A 126 4.20 9.46 -11.90
CA GLU A 126 4.68 10.19 -13.09
C GLU A 126 4.26 9.50 -14.41
N ASP A 127 4.24 8.17 -14.46
CA ASP A 127 3.74 7.40 -15.62
C ASP A 127 2.21 7.53 -15.83
N GLY A 128 1.47 7.84 -14.75
CA GLY A 128 0.01 7.96 -14.74
C GLY A 128 -0.53 9.38 -14.98
N GLU A 129 0.34 10.33 -15.33
CA GLU A 129 0.03 11.71 -15.75
C GLU A 129 0.11 11.86 -17.28
#